data_AF-A0A9D6TGH1-F1
#
_entry.id   AF-A0A9D6TGH1-F1
#
_cell.length_a   1.000
_cell.length_b   1.000
_cell.length_c   1.000
_cell.angle_alpha   90.00
_cell.angle_beta   90.00
_cell.angle_gamma   90.00
#
_symmetry.space_group_name_H-M   'P 1'
#
loop_
_entity.id
_entity.type
_entity.pdbx_description
1 polymer ?
#
loop_
_entity_poly.entity_id
_entity_poly.type
_entity_poly.pdbx_seq_one_letter_code
_entity_poly.pdbx_strand_id
1 'polypeptide(L)'
;MFPQHVIARKRDGHVLSGEEIRAFVCGATDGSWADYQLSAMLMAVFWRGMTPEETVCYTDAMMHSGVIADLGGVTLPKADKHSTGGVGDKISLHLAPMAAVCGVAVPMISGRGLGHSGGTLDKLESIPGFRVNLSLAEYLTQLEKIGVALIGQTAELAPADRKLYALRDVTATVESIPLICGSILSKKLAEGIDVLVSDVKFGRGAFMKDLAHARELALALVAVATAQGKRTRAVLTAMDQPLGRTVGNALEVAESIDCLKGRGPADTMEVTYVLGEQMLVLSGVAATPAAARRKLEAGITSGAALQKFRELIAAQGGDARVVDEPARLPQARLKVPLPAPRAGFVCDVDAMGVALAALRLGAGRARAEEQIDHAVGVSALVKIGERVEAGAPLCMIHGNDESALAAAKAMLEEAIVVAEHPVKPARLIEEMIG
;
A
#
# COMPACT_ATOMS: atom_id res chain seq x y z
N MET A 1 -25.39 -9.66 25.29
CA MET A 1 -26.03 -9.43 23.97
C MET A 1 -25.86 -10.69 23.12
N PHE A 2 -26.89 -11.16 22.42
CA PHE A 2 -26.80 -12.37 21.59
C PHE A 2 -26.37 -12.04 20.15
N PRO A 3 -25.28 -12.64 19.60
CA PRO A 3 -24.77 -12.31 18.27
C PRO A 3 -25.82 -12.38 17.17
N GLN A 4 -26.67 -13.41 17.20
CA GLN A 4 -27.71 -13.64 16.18
C GLN A 4 -28.75 -12.52 16.11
N HIS A 5 -29.03 -11.81 17.21
CA HIS A 5 -29.97 -10.68 17.20
C HIS A 5 -29.36 -9.46 16.52
N VAL A 6 -28.07 -9.21 16.76
CA VAL A 6 -27.32 -8.11 16.13
C VAL A 6 -27.20 -8.36 14.62
N ILE A 7 -26.84 -9.59 14.25
CA ILE A 7 -26.75 -10.01 12.84
C ILE A 7 -28.10 -9.87 12.13
N ALA A 8 -29.20 -10.33 12.75
CA ALA A 8 -30.54 -10.20 12.18
C ALA A 8 -30.91 -8.73 11.94
N ARG A 9 -30.61 -7.84 12.90
CA ARG A 9 -30.85 -6.41 12.75
C ARG A 9 -30.10 -5.82 11.55
N LYS A 10 -28.79 -6.09 11.43
CA LYS A 10 -28.01 -5.58 10.29
C LYS A 10 -28.49 -6.19 8.98
N ARG A 11 -28.75 -7.50 8.92
CA ARG A 11 -29.31 -8.20 7.73
C ARG A 11 -30.61 -7.55 7.24
N ASP A 12 -31.48 -7.17 8.18
CA ASP A 12 -32.79 -6.56 7.91
C ASP A 12 -32.69 -5.05 7.62
N GLY A 13 -31.47 -4.49 7.56
CA GLY A 13 -31.21 -3.11 7.16
C GLY A 13 -31.36 -2.08 8.28
N HIS A 14 -31.42 -2.51 9.54
CA HIS A 14 -31.46 -1.60 10.67
C HIS A 14 -30.08 -1.02 11.00
N VAL A 15 -30.09 0.22 11.50
CA VAL A 15 -28.91 0.88 12.08
C VAL A 15 -28.60 0.22 13.43
N LEU A 16 -27.33 -0.12 13.62
CA LEU A 16 -26.80 -0.66 14.87
C LEU A 16 -26.45 0.47 15.82
N SER A 17 -26.74 0.24 17.09
CA SER A 17 -26.25 1.08 18.19
C SER A 17 -24.74 0.90 18.37
N GLY A 18 -24.09 1.89 18.99
CA GLY A 18 -22.67 1.79 19.31
C GLY A 18 -22.34 0.63 20.27
N GLU A 19 -23.29 0.21 21.12
CA GLU A 19 -23.12 -0.97 21.97
C GLU A 19 -23.10 -2.26 21.15
N GLU A 20 -23.99 -2.40 20.17
CA GLU A 20 -24.01 -3.54 19.25
C GLU A 20 -22.74 -3.65 18.42
N ILE A 21 -22.23 -2.51 17.93
CA ILE A 21 -20.98 -2.45 17.17
C ILE A 21 -19.79 -2.84 18.04
N ARG A 22 -19.69 -2.30 19.27
CA ARG A 22 -18.64 -2.68 20.21
C ARG A 22 -18.72 -4.16 20.59
N ALA A 23 -19.91 -4.72 20.79
CA ALA A 23 -20.07 -6.14 21.05
C ALA A 23 -19.58 -7.03 19.90
N PHE A 24 -19.85 -6.63 18.65
CA PHE A 24 -19.32 -7.31 17.46
C PHE A 24 -17.78 -7.28 17.42
N VAL A 25 -17.17 -6.11 17.62
CA VAL A 25 -15.70 -5.95 17.58
C VAL A 25 -15.03 -6.66 18.75
N CYS A 26 -15.55 -6.54 19.97
CA CYS A 26 -15.07 -7.28 21.14
C CYS A 26 -15.15 -8.78 20.88
N GLY A 27 -16.27 -9.27 20.33
CA GLY A 27 -16.45 -10.68 19.99
C GLY A 27 -15.43 -11.23 18.99
N ALA A 28 -14.99 -10.40 18.05
CA ALA A 28 -13.89 -10.74 17.14
C ALA A 28 -12.52 -10.74 17.84
N THR A 29 -12.35 -9.96 18.91
CA THR A 29 -11.10 -9.77 19.63
C THR A 29 -10.88 -10.85 20.69
N ASP A 30 -11.89 -11.11 21.52
CA ASP A 30 -11.81 -12.05 22.65
C ASP A 30 -12.27 -13.49 22.30
N GLY A 31 -12.79 -13.69 21.09
CA GLY A 31 -13.28 -14.99 20.61
C GLY A 31 -14.66 -15.38 21.14
N SER A 32 -15.39 -14.49 21.79
CA SER A 32 -16.75 -14.76 22.27
C SER A 32 -17.79 -14.87 21.14
N TRP A 33 -17.46 -14.40 19.93
CA TRP A 33 -18.24 -14.66 18.72
C TRP A 33 -17.52 -15.66 17.83
N ALA A 34 -18.22 -16.70 17.40
CA ALA A 34 -17.65 -17.70 16.51
C ALA A 34 -17.43 -17.16 15.10
N ASP A 35 -16.47 -17.72 14.37
CA ASP A 35 -16.11 -17.30 13.00
C ASP A 35 -17.31 -17.28 12.04
N TYR A 36 -18.25 -18.22 12.18
CA TYR A 36 -19.47 -18.24 11.37
C TYR A 36 -20.44 -17.10 11.69
N GLN A 37 -20.45 -16.60 12.94
CA GLN A 37 -21.25 -15.42 13.33
C GLN A 37 -20.60 -14.14 12.80
N LEU A 38 -19.27 -14.02 12.95
CA LEU A 38 -18.50 -12.91 12.42
C LEU A 38 -18.65 -12.83 10.89
N SER A 39 -18.53 -13.96 10.18
CA SER A 39 -18.71 -14.03 8.73
C SER A 39 -20.12 -13.63 8.28
N ALA A 40 -21.16 -14.08 9.01
CA ALA A 40 -22.53 -13.67 8.74
C ALA A 40 -22.74 -12.16 8.94
N MET A 41 -22.13 -11.57 9.97
CA MET A 41 -22.14 -10.13 10.20
C MET A 41 -21.44 -9.36 9.08
N LEU A 42 -20.24 -9.81 8.67
CA LEU A 42 -19.48 -9.21 7.57
C LEU A 42 -20.30 -9.20 6.27
N MET A 43 -20.97 -10.31 5.95
CA MET A 43 -21.85 -10.40 4.78
C MET A 43 -23.08 -9.50 4.92
N ALA A 44 -23.68 -9.39 6.10
CA ALA A 44 -24.79 -8.47 6.33
C ALA A 44 -24.37 -7.00 6.11
N VAL A 45 -23.17 -6.62 6.57
CA VAL A 45 -22.58 -5.29 6.31
C VAL A 45 -22.24 -5.10 4.83
N PHE A 46 -21.74 -6.13 4.15
CA PHE A 46 -21.46 -6.06 2.71
C PHE A 46 -22.73 -5.69 1.91
N TRP A 47 -23.87 -6.31 2.23
CA TRP A 47 -25.13 -6.07 1.51
C TRP A 47 -25.88 -4.80 1.94
N ARG A 48 -25.79 -4.41 3.22
CA ARG A 48 -26.57 -3.30 3.78
C ARG A 48 -25.77 -2.03 4.03
N GLY A 49 -24.45 -2.12 3.99
CA GLY A 49 -23.56 -1.05 4.38
C GLY A 49 -23.64 -0.70 5.88
N MET A 50 -23.04 0.43 6.19
CA MET A 50 -23.11 1.11 7.47
C MET A 50 -23.37 2.60 7.20
N THR A 51 -24.10 3.26 8.08
CA THR A 51 -24.16 4.73 8.06
C THR A 51 -22.77 5.32 8.38
N PRO A 52 -22.52 6.61 8.10
CA PRO A 52 -21.29 7.27 8.52
C PRO A 52 -21.02 7.11 10.02
N GLU A 53 -22.04 7.23 10.87
CA GLU A 53 -21.94 7.11 12.33
C GLU A 53 -21.60 5.68 12.75
N GLU A 54 -22.23 4.67 12.12
CA GLU A 54 -21.88 3.27 12.35
C GLU A 54 -20.42 2.99 11.95
N THR A 55 -19.96 3.55 10.83
CA THR A 55 -18.59 3.36 10.35
C THR A 55 -17.57 4.03 11.27
N VAL A 56 -17.87 5.22 11.80
CA VAL A 56 -17.06 5.89 12.82
C VAL A 56 -16.98 5.04 14.09
N CYS A 57 -18.12 4.54 14.60
CA CYS A 57 -18.15 3.70 15.79
C CYS A 57 -17.42 2.36 15.59
N TYR A 58 -17.55 1.76 14.40
CA TYR A 58 -16.87 0.52 14.06
C TYR A 58 -15.35 0.71 14.02
N THR A 59 -14.90 1.77 13.37
CA THR A 59 -13.48 2.15 13.29
C THR A 59 -12.91 2.43 14.68
N ASP A 60 -13.63 3.19 15.50
CA ASP A 60 -13.24 3.52 16.87
C ASP A 60 -13.14 2.28 17.76
N ALA A 61 -14.13 1.38 17.70
CA ALA A 61 -14.11 0.12 18.44
C ALA A 61 -12.94 -0.78 18.01
N MET A 62 -12.63 -0.83 16.71
CA MET A 62 -11.49 -1.61 16.20
C MET A 62 -10.15 -1.02 16.66
N MET A 63 -10.01 0.31 16.63
CA MET A 63 -8.81 1.01 17.11
C MET A 63 -8.55 0.69 18.58
N HIS A 64 -9.59 0.72 19.41
CA HIS A 64 -9.52 0.44 20.85
C HIS A 64 -9.56 -1.05 21.21
N SER A 65 -9.54 -1.96 20.23
CA SER A 65 -9.45 -3.40 20.51
C SER A 65 -8.07 -3.83 21.04
N GLY A 66 -7.08 -2.94 20.96
CA GLY A 66 -5.72 -3.17 21.44
C GLY A 66 -5.07 -1.91 21.98
N VAL A 67 -3.74 -1.89 21.95
CA VAL A 67 -2.90 -0.75 22.34
C VAL A 67 -2.98 0.34 21.27
N ILE A 68 -2.92 1.60 21.70
CA ILE A 68 -2.67 2.76 20.85
C ILE A 68 -1.26 3.24 21.18
N ALA A 69 -0.42 3.43 20.17
CA ALA A 69 0.95 3.88 20.37
C ALA A 69 0.97 5.31 20.91
N ASP A 70 1.60 5.49 22.07
CA ASP A 70 1.86 6.82 22.63
C ASP A 70 3.14 7.38 22.02
N LEU A 71 2.97 8.34 21.11
CA LEU A 71 4.06 9.06 20.45
C LEU A 71 4.37 10.41 21.12
N GLY A 72 3.99 10.62 22.39
CA GLY A 72 4.22 11.86 23.12
C GLY A 72 5.69 12.28 23.24
N GLY A 73 6.63 11.32 23.20
CA GLY A 73 8.08 11.58 23.16
C GLY A 73 8.59 12.08 21.81
N VAL A 74 7.81 11.92 20.73
CA VAL A 74 8.18 12.35 19.38
C VAL A 74 7.73 13.79 19.16
N THR A 75 8.69 14.72 19.14
CA THR A 75 8.43 16.17 19.05
C THR A 75 8.05 16.66 17.66
N LEU A 76 8.38 15.90 16.61
CA LEU A 76 8.01 16.21 15.23
C LEU A 76 6.52 15.88 14.98
N PRO A 77 5.84 16.61 14.08
CA PRO A 77 4.51 16.21 13.62
C PRO A 77 4.54 14.78 13.07
N LYS A 78 3.56 13.96 13.46
CA LYS A 78 3.50 12.55 13.05
C LYS A 78 2.54 12.42 11.87
N ALA A 79 3.07 12.04 10.72
CA ALA A 79 2.25 11.84 9.53
C ALA A 79 2.55 10.49 8.89
N ASP A 80 1.50 9.88 8.37
CA ASP A 80 1.63 8.63 7.63
C ASP A 80 0.85 8.63 6.30
N LYS A 81 1.24 7.72 5.41
CA LYS A 81 0.58 7.44 4.13
C LYS A 81 0.09 6.01 4.10
N HIS A 82 -1.18 5.82 3.75
CA HIS A 82 -1.72 4.50 3.42
C HIS A 82 -2.11 4.43 1.95
N SER A 83 -1.97 3.27 1.30
CA SER A 83 -2.63 3.03 0.02
C SER A 83 -3.59 1.87 0.15
N THR A 84 -4.69 1.94 -0.59
CA THR A 84 -5.60 0.81 -0.77
C THR A 84 -4.92 -0.40 -1.42
N GLY A 85 -3.76 -0.23 -2.08
CA GLY A 85 -3.01 -1.30 -2.73
C GLY A 85 -3.08 -1.22 -4.25
N GLY A 86 -2.01 -1.65 -4.90
CA GLY A 86 -1.85 -1.62 -6.35
C GLY A 86 -0.65 -2.43 -6.83
N VAL A 87 -0.34 -2.31 -8.12
CA VAL A 87 0.71 -3.08 -8.80
C VAL A 87 1.92 -2.19 -9.05
N GLY A 88 3.09 -2.60 -8.59
CA GLY A 88 4.28 -1.73 -8.61
C GLY A 88 4.19 -0.55 -7.63
N ASP A 89 3.28 -0.56 -6.64
CA ASP A 89 3.16 0.55 -5.68
C ASP A 89 4.25 0.48 -4.60
N LYS A 90 5.44 1.01 -4.92
CA LYS A 90 6.61 1.10 -4.02
C LYS A 90 6.72 2.42 -3.26
N ILE A 91 5.70 3.29 -3.37
CA ILE A 91 5.77 4.69 -2.92
C ILE A 91 6.24 4.84 -1.47
N SER A 92 5.74 3.97 -0.57
CA SER A 92 6.08 4.04 0.86
C SER A 92 7.59 3.96 1.14
N LEU A 93 8.36 3.21 0.34
CA LEU A 93 9.78 2.95 0.60
C LEU A 93 10.62 4.23 0.50
N HIS A 94 10.31 5.08 -0.47
CA HIS A 94 11.04 6.33 -0.70
C HIS A 94 10.28 7.56 -0.18
N LEU A 95 8.95 7.53 -0.09
CA LEU A 95 8.17 8.61 0.53
C LEU A 95 8.50 8.79 2.01
N ALA A 96 8.60 7.70 2.78
CA ALA A 96 8.87 7.75 4.21
C ALA A 96 10.19 8.48 4.55
N PRO A 97 11.36 8.12 3.98
CA PRO A 97 12.58 8.87 4.22
C PRO A 97 12.55 10.30 3.65
N MET A 98 11.86 10.56 2.53
CA MET A 98 11.69 11.91 1.99
C MET A 98 10.90 12.84 2.93
N ALA A 99 9.80 12.36 3.50
CA ALA A 99 9.02 13.11 4.47
C ALA A 99 9.82 13.31 5.78
N ALA A 100 10.55 12.28 6.21
CA ALA A 100 11.38 12.34 7.42
C ALA A 100 12.44 13.44 7.38
N VAL A 101 13.19 13.57 6.27
CA VAL A 101 14.19 14.65 6.13
C VAL A 101 13.56 16.04 6.02
N CYS A 102 12.27 16.13 5.74
CA CYS A 102 11.54 17.40 5.69
C CYS A 102 11.05 17.87 7.08
N GLY A 103 11.24 17.07 8.14
CA GLY A 103 10.86 17.43 9.52
C GLY A 103 9.53 16.84 9.98
N VAL A 104 9.16 15.67 9.48
CA VAL A 104 7.95 14.92 9.89
C VAL A 104 8.39 13.56 10.44
N ALA A 105 7.82 13.10 11.55
CA ALA A 105 8.00 11.72 11.98
C ALA A 105 7.06 10.80 11.19
N VAL A 106 7.58 9.67 10.69
CA VAL A 106 6.83 8.70 9.87
C VAL A 106 6.72 7.35 10.61
N PRO A 107 5.67 7.17 11.45
CA PRO A 107 5.38 5.98 12.23
C PRO A 107 4.62 4.88 11.44
N MET A 108 5.14 4.50 10.27
CA MET A 108 4.33 3.74 9.30
C MET A 108 4.22 2.25 9.64
N ILE A 109 2.98 1.79 9.89
CA ILE A 109 2.64 0.37 9.96
C ILE A 109 2.13 -0.10 8.60
N SER A 110 2.88 -0.98 7.95
CA SER A 110 2.56 -1.50 6.62
C SER A 110 1.95 -2.89 6.65
N GLY A 111 1.35 -3.29 5.54
CA GLY A 111 0.80 -4.63 5.32
C GLY A 111 1.69 -5.50 4.44
N ARG A 112 1.46 -6.80 4.50
CA ARG A 112 1.93 -7.78 3.51
C ARG A 112 1.01 -7.79 2.31
N GLY A 113 1.50 -8.31 1.18
CA GLY A 113 0.72 -8.49 -0.03
C GLY A 113 -0.27 -9.62 0.15
N LEU A 114 -1.46 -9.45 -0.42
CA LEU A 114 -2.50 -10.48 -0.49
C LEU A 114 -3.22 -10.37 -1.83
N GLY A 115 -3.45 -11.53 -2.45
CA GLY A 115 -3.96 -11.63 -3.81
C GLY A 115 -2.97 -11.06 -4.82
N HIS A 116 -3.45 -10.15 -5.67
CA HIS A 116 -2.67 -9.55 -6.76
C HIS A 116 -1.84 -8.33 -6.33
N SER A 117 -2.16 -7.72 -5.19
CA SER A 117 -1.46 -6.51 -4.73
C SER A 117 -0.20 -6.88 -3.94
N GLY A 118 0.93 -6.25 -4.29
CA GLY A 118 2.20 -6.44 -3.56
C GLY A 118 2.20 -5.69 -2.23
N GLY A 119 2.90 -6.23 -1.22
CA GLY A 119 2.99 -5.61 0.11
C GLY A 119 4.31 -4.86 0.33
N THR A 120 4.24 -3.72 1.02
CA THR A 120 5.44 -2.96 1.42
C THR A 120 6.38 -3.79 2.29
N LEU A 121 5.84 -4.62 3.20
CA LEU A 121 6.68 -5.45 4.08
C LEU A 121 7.44 -6.52 3.32
N ASP A 122 6.81 -7.19 2.35
CA ASP A 122 7.47 -8.23 1.55
C ASP A 122 8.60 -7.63 0.68
N LYS A 123 8.41 -6.40 0.20
CA LYS A 123 9.48 -5.63 -0.47
C LYS A 123 10.64 -5.37 0.48
N LEU A 124 10.38 -4.89 1.70
CA LEU A 124 11.43 -4.60 2.69
C LEU A 124 12.20 -5.85 3.13
N GLU A 125 11.52 -6.99 3.27
CA GLU A 125 12.15 -8.28 3.60
C GLU A 125 13.04 -8.83 2.47
N SER A 126 13.01 -8.24 1.27
CA SER A 126 14.03 -8.51 0.25
C SER A 126 15.39 -7.92 0.59
N ILE A 127 15.47 -6.95 1.51
CA ILE A 127 16.74 -6.42 2.01
C ILE A 127 17.31 -7.40 3.04
N PRO A 128 18.50 -7.98 2.81
CA PRO A 128 19.07 -8.98 3.72
C PRO A 128 19.13 -8.46 5.17
N GLY A 129 18.52 -9.18 6.10
CA GLY A 129 18.52 -8.87 7.54
C GLY A 129 17.48 -7.84 8.01
N PHE A 130 16.72 -7.21 7.11
CA PHE A 130 15.74 -6.19 7.51
C PHE A 130 14.62 -6.80 8.36
N ARG A 131 14.42 -6.27 9.56
CA ARG A 131 13.37 -6.69 10.50
C ARG A 131 12.14 -5.80 10.37
N VAL A 132 11.04 -6.37 9.90
CA VAL A 132 9.73 -5.70 9.87
C VAL A 132 8.97 -5.80 11.20
N ASN A 133 9.33 -6.75 12.07
CA ASN A 133 8.70 -6.93 13.37
C ASN A 133 9.60 -6.35 14.45
N LEU A 134 9.23 -5.18 14.96
CA LEU A 134 9.86 -4.57 16.13
C LEU A 134 8.92 -4.66 17.33
N SER A 135 9.48 -4.73 18.53
CA SER A 135 8.71 -4.46 19.75
C SER A 135 8.24 -2.99 19.78
N LEU A 136 7.19 -2.69 20.55
CA LEU A 136 6.71 -1.31 20.71
C LEU A 136 7.83 -0.39 21.23
N ALA A 137 8.65 -0.88 22.18
CA ALA A 137 9.78 -0.11 22.71
C ALA A 137 10.88 0.19 21.67
N GLU A 138 11.25 -0.79 20.85
CA GLU A 138 12.20 -0.57 19.74
C GLU A 138 11.66 0.44 18.73
N TYR A 139 10.37 0.31 18.39
CA TYR A 139 9.68 1.20 17.46
C TYR A 139 9.66 2.66 17.94
N LEU A 140 9.26 2.90 19.20
CA LEU A 140 9.27 4.24 19.80
C LEU A 140 10.68 4.83 19.83
N THR A 141 11.66 4.06 20.31
CA THR A 141 13.08 4.48 20.36
C THR A 141 13.62 4.85 18.98
N GLN A 142 13.27 4.07 17.95
CA GLN A 142 13.70 4.36 16.57
C GLN A 142 13.06 5.65 16.05
N LEU A 143 11.76 5.85 16.30
CA LEU A 143 11.07 7.07 15.88
C LEU A 143 11.66 8.33 16.54
N GLU A 144 11.96 8.28 17.83
CA GLU A 144 12.64 9.38 18.54
C GLU A 144 14.04 9.66 17.95
N LYS A 145 14.77 8.62 17.57
CA LYS A 145 16.16 8.74 17.12
C LYS A 145 16.29 9.20 15.66
N ILE A 146 15.52 8.61 14.75
CA ILE A 146 15.70 8.82 13.30
C ILE A 146 14.46 9.39 12.59
N GLY A 147 13.32 9.48 13.27
CA GLY A 147 12.08 10.05 12.75
C GLY A 147 11.31 9.16 11.76
N VAL A 148 11.70 7.90 11.56
CA VAL A 148 11.05 7.01 10.59
C VAL A 148 11.16 5.55 11.01
N ALA A 149 10.06 4.82 10.84
CA ALA A 149 10.02 3.36 10.95
C ALA A 149 9.04 2.79 9.92
N LEU A 150 9.38 1.65 9.33
CA LEU A 150 8.49 0.87 8.47
C LEU A 150 8.34 -0.52 9.08
N ILE A 151 7.26 -0.74 9.83
CA ILE A 151 7.04 -1.99 10.58
C ILE A 151 5.77 -2.69 10.13
N GLY A 152 5.67 -3.98 10.42
CA GLY A 152 4.43 -4.72 10.33
C GLY A 152 3.51 -4.46 11.51
N GLN A 153 2.28 -4.97 11.39
CA GLN A 153 1.31 -4.96 12.48
C GLN A 153 1.88 -5.75 13.67
N THR A 154 1.88 -5.16 14.86
CA THR A 154 2.14 -5.89 16.09
C THR A 154 0.85 -6.58 16.55
N ALA A 155 0.96 -7.66 17.33
CA ALA A 155 -0.21 -8.33 17.90
C ALA A 155 -1.02 -7.43 18.85
N GLU A 156 -0.43 -6.33 19.29
CA GLU A 156 -1.01 -5.40 20.26
C GLU A 156 -1.85 -4.30 19.60
N LEU A 157 -1.60 -3.96 18.33
CA LEU A 157 -2.27 -2.83 17.66
C LEU A 157 -3.47 -3.30 16.83
N ALA A 158 -4.67 -2.85 17.20
CA ALA A 158 -5.95 -3.19 16.54
C ALA A 158 -6.15 -4.70 16.23
N PRO A 159 -6.04 -5.61 17.23
CA PRO A 159 -6.13 -7.06 17.03
C PRO A 159 -7.45 -7.54 16.40
N ALA A 160 -8.56 -6.80 16.57
CA ALA A 160 -9.82 -7.09 15.89
C ALA A 160 -9.68 -7.10 14.37
N ASP A 161 -8.90 -6.17 13.81
CA ASP A 161 -8.68 -6.06 12.37
C ASP A 161 -8.06 -7.33 11.80
N ARG A 162 -7.04 -7.88 12.47
CA ARG A 162 -6.39 -9.10 12.02
C ARG A 162 -7.38 -10.26 11.86
N LYS A 163 -8.27 -10.45 12.84
CA LYS A 163 -9.30 -11.50 12.79
C LYS A 163 -10.33 -11.23 11.70
N LEU A 164 -10.86 -10.02 11.64
CA LEU A 164 -11.91 -9.66 10.69
C LEU A 164 -11.40 -9.62 9.24
N TYR A 165 -10.18 -9.14 9.01
CA TYR A 165 -9.54 -9.13 7.70
C TYR A 165 -9.29 -10.56 7.18
N ALA A 166 -8.78 -11.46 8.02
CA ALA A 166 -8.61 -12.88 7.66
C ALA A 166 -9.93 -13.54 7.25
N LEU A 167 -11.03 -13.24 7.97
CA LEU A 167 -12.35 -13.73 7.59
C LEU A 167 -12.86 -13.08 6.30
N ARG A 168 -12.64 -11.78 6.09
CA ARG A 168 -13.06 -11.07 4.88
C ARG A 168 -12.45 -11.65 3.61
N ASP A 169 -11.17 -12.00 3.68
CA ASP A 169 -10.40 -12.57 2.57
C ASP A 169 -11.00 -13.89 2.05
N VAL A 170 -11.46 -14.76 2.96
CA VAL A 170 -12.01 -16.08 2.60
C VAL A 170 -13.54 -16.12 2.49
N THR A 171 -14.22 -14.97 2.67
CA THR A 171 -15.69 -14.86 2.60
C THR A 171 -16.18 -13.92 1.50
N ALA A 172 -15.28 -13.42 0.66
CA ALA A 172 -15.58 -12.45 -0.39
C ALA A 172 -16.27 -11.16 0.14
N THR A 173 -15.85 -10.70 1.33
CA THR A 173 -16.37 -9.47 1.96
C THR A 173 -15.31 -8.37 2.10
N VAL A 174 -14.22 -8.45 1.33
CA VAL A 174 -13.16 -7.43 1.31
C VAL A 174 -13.69 -6.11 0.76
N GLU A 175 -14.44 -6.12 -0.34
CA GLU A 175 -14.84 -4.97 -1.17
C GLU A 175 -16.01 -4.15 -0.59
N SER A 176 -16.10 -4.02 0.74
CA SER A 176 -17.11 -3.21 1.42
C SER A 176 -16.49 -1.93 1.98
N ILE A 177 -16.94 -0.76 1.51
CA ILE A 177 -16.44 0.56 1.93
C ILE A 177 -16.34 0.71 3.45
N PRO A 178 -17.38 0.45 4.26
CA PRO A 178 -17.28 0.62 5.72
C PRO A 178 -16.27 -0.36 6.36
N LEU A 179 -16.19 -1.60 5.85
CA LEU A 179 -15.21 -2.58 6.33
C LEU A 179 -13.77 -2.20 5.96
N ILE A 180 -13.57 -1.64 4.75
CA ILE A 180 -12.28 -1.11 4.30
C ILE A 180 -11.89 0.09 5.17
N CYS A 181 -12.81 1.03 5.41
CA CYS A 181 -12.55 2.20 6.26
C CYS A 181 -12.15 1.78 7.68
N GLY A 182 -12.95 0.94 8.33
CA GLY A 182 -12.64 0.44 9.67
C GLY A 182 -11.32 -0.31 9.73
N SER A 183 -11.04 -1.13 8.73
CA SER A 183 -9.76 -1.85 8.64
C SER A 183 -8.57 -0.90 8.50
N ILE A 184 -8.59 0.00 7.50
CA ILE A 184 -7.47 0.92 7.25
C ILE A 184 -7.27 1.86 8.44
N LEU A 185 -8.32 2.56 8.85
CA LEU A 185 -8.21 3.63 9.82
C LEU A 185 -7.95 3.12 11.23
N SER A 186 -8.51 1.98 11.66
CA SER A 186 -8.21 1.47 13.01
C SER A 186 -6.72 1.28 13.26
N LYS A 187 -6.00 0.73 12.27
CA LYS A 187 -4.55 0.56 12.32
C LYS A 187 -3.82 1.90 12.28
N LYS A 188 -4.17 2.77 11.33
CA LYS A 188 -3.49 4.07 11.14
C LYS A 188 -3.69 5.01 12.31
N LEU A 189 -4.86 5.00 12.91
CA LEU A 189 -5.15 5.87 14.04
C LEU A 189 -4.55 5.31 15.34
N ALA A 190 -4.41 3.99 15.45
CA ALA A 190 -3.66 3.35 16.54
C ALA A 190 -2.14 3.64 16.51
N GLU A 191 -1.58 4.12 15.39
CA GLU A 191 -0.18 4.56 15.30
C GLU A 191 0.10 5.85 16.10
N GLY A 192 -0.93 6.58 16.56
CA GLY A 192 -0.75 7.86 17.25
C GLY A 192 -0.44 9.04 16.31
N ILE A 193 -0.77 8.90 15.01
CA ILE A 193 -0.53 9.94 14.00
C ILE A 193 -1.42 11.18 14.17
N ASP A 194 -0.92 12.34 13.72
CA ASP A 194 -1.67 13.60 13.63
C ASP A 194 -2.30 13.79 12.26
N VAL A 195 -1.67 13.22 11.23
CA VAL A 195 -1.97 13.42 9.82
C VAL A 195 -1.98 12.08 9.09
N LEU A 196 -3.00 11.86 8.26
CA LEU A 196 -3.08 10.71 7.37
C LEU A 196 -3.29 11.16 5.92
N VAL A 197 -2.50 10.63 5.00
CA VAL A 197 -2.74 10.78 3.56
C VAL A 197 -3.09 9.43 2.96
N SER A 198 -4.27 9.31 2.36
CA SER A 198 -4.74 8.08 1.73
C SER A 198 -4.55 8.13 0.21
N ASP A 199 -3.86 7.15 -0.33
CA ASP A 199 -3.64 6.95 -1.77
C ASP A 199 -4.63 5.88 -2.27
N VAL A 200 -5.77 6.35 -2.76
CA VAL A 200 -6.89 5.51 -3.18
C VAL A 200 -6.72 5.18 -4.66
N LYS A 201 -6.38 3.92 -4.93
CA LYS A 201 -6.16 3.43 -6.29
C LYS A 201 -7.51 3.17 -6.98
N PHE A 202 -7.59 3.48 -8.27
CA PHE A 202 -8.70 3.04 -9.13
C PHE A 202 -8.19 2.45 -10.45
N GLY A 203 -8.98 1.56 -11.05
CA GLY A 203 -8.65 0.90 -12.33
C GLY A 203 -8.35 -0.60 -12.16
N ARG A 204 -7.89 -1.24 -13.25
CA ARG A 204 -7.77 -2.70 -13.32
C ARG A 204 -6.92 -3.32 -12.21
N GLY A 205 -5.78 -2.71 -11.87
CA GLY A 205 -4.86 -3.18 -10.83
C GLY A 205 -5.18 -2.70 -9.41
N ALA A 206 -6.31 -2.00 -9.22
CA ALA A 206 -6.78 -1.56 -7.90
C ALA A 206 -7.88 -2.48 -7.36
N PHE A 207 -8.19 -2.36 -6.07
CA PHE A 207 -9.41 -2.95 -5.52
C PHE A 207 -10.67 -2.29 -6.08
N MET A 208 -10.70 -0.96 -6.16
CA MET A 208 -11.81 -0.22 -6.76
C MET A 208 -11.62 -0.12 -8.27
N LYS A 209 -12.47 -0.78 -9.06
CA LYS A 209 -12.28 -0.85 -10.52
C LYS A 209 -12.65 0.44 -11.23
N ASP A 210 -13.67 1.14 -10.74
CA ASP A 210 -14.11 2.41 -11.30
C ASP A 210 -13.85 3.59 -10.36
N LEU A 211 -13.80 4.77 -10.98
CA LEU A 211 -13.52 6.03 -10.30
C LEU A 211 -14.62 6.44 -9.30
N ALA A 212 -15.87 6.04 -9.54
CA ALA A 212 -16.99 6.43 -8.69
C ALA A 212 -16.88 5.75 -7.31
N HIS A 213 -16.69 4.43 -7.27
CA HIS A 213 -16.48 3.71 -6.02
C HIS A 213 -15.19 4.12 -5.32
N ALA A 214 -14.12 4.42 -6.07
CA ALA A 214 -12.89 4.97 -5.49
C ALA A 214 -13.12 6.33 -4.82
N ARG A 215 -13.93 7.21 -5.42
CA ARG A 215 -14.33 8.49 -4.83
C ARG A 215 -15.18 8.31 -3.58
N GLU A 216 -16.13 7.38 -3.60
CA GLU A 216 -16.94 7.06 -2.42
C GLU A 216 -16.07 6.56 -1.26
N LEU A 217 -15.12 5.66 -1.53
CA LEU A 217 -14.17 5.19 -0.53
C LEU A 217 -13.29 6.33 0.00
N ALA A 218 -12.78 7.19 -0.88
CA ALA A 218 -11.95 8.34 -0.49
C ALA A 218 -12.72 9.33 0.41
N LEU A 219 -13.98 9.63 0.08
CA LEU A 219 -14.86 10.46 0.90
C LEU A 219 -15.12 9.83 2.26
N ALA A 220 -15.39 8.52 2.31
CA ALA A 220 -15.63 7.80 3.56
C ALA A 220 -14.37 7.79 4.46
N LEU A 221 -13.19 7.54 3.90
CA LEU A 221 -11.92 7.58 4.64
C LEU A 221 -11.66 8.97 5.24
N VAL A 222 -11.86 10.03 4.45
CA VAL A 222 -11.69 11.42 4.91
C VAL A 222 -12.71 11.75 6.00
N ALA A 223 -13.99 11.43 5.80
CA ALA A 223 -15.04 11.72 6.75
C ALA A 223 -14.81 11.03 8.11
N VAL A 224 -14.48 9.73 8.10
CA VAL A 224 -14.28 8.96 9.33
C VAL A 224 -13.03 9.42 10.09
N ALA A 225 -11.91 9.63 9.40
CA ALA A 225 -10.68 10.12 10.05
C ALA A 225 -10.86 11.55 10.60
N THR A 226 -11.59 12.41 9.88
CA THR A 226 -11.93 13.77 10.36
C THR A 226 -12.82 13.74 11.60
N ALA A 227 -13.83 12.85 11.62
CA ALA A 227 -14.70 12.65 12.78
C ALA A 227 -13.93 12.16 14.02
N GLN A 228 -12.79 11.49 13.83
CA GLN A 228 -11.87 11.09 14.89
C GLN A 228 -10.76 12.12 15.18
N GLY A 229 -10.91 13.36 14.69
CA GLY A 229 -10.03 14.49 15.01
C GLY A 229 -8.71 14.50 14.25
N LYS A 230 -8.60 13.77 13.14
CA LYS A 230 -7.36 13.65 12.37
C LYS A 230 -7.40 14.54 11.13
N ARG A 231 -6.29 15.23 10.84
CA ARG A 231 -6.12 15.97 9.59
C ARG A 231 -5.84 14.98 8.47
N THR A 232 -6.66 14.96 7.43
CA THR A 232 -6.59 13.90 6.43
C THR A 232 -6.85 14.41 5.03
N ARG A 233 -6.26 13.75 4.04
CA ARG A 233 -6.55 13.91 2.61
C ARG A 233 -6.53 12.57 1.91
N ALA A 234 -7.34 12.41 0.89
CA ALA A 234 -7.28 11.29 -0.04
C ALA A 234 -6.88 11.78 -1.44
N VAL A 235 -6.03 11.03 -2.12
CA VAL A 235 -5.59 11.28 -3.49
C VAL A 235 -6.02 10.08 -4.33
N LEU A 236 -6.81 10.33 -5.37
CA LEU A 236 -7.27 9.29 -6.29
C LEU A 236 -6.24 9.13 -7.39
N THR A 237 -5.62 7.95 -7.46
CA THR A 237 -4.56 7.66 -8.43
C THR A 237 -4.87 6.45 -9.31
N ALA A 238 -4.62 6.57 -10.60
CA ALA A 238 -4.90 5.52 -11.57
C ALA A 238 -3.95 4.33 -11.41
N MET A 239 -4.47 3.12 -11.64
CA MET A 239 -3.77 1.85 -11.50
C MET A 239 -4.14 0.88 -12.64
N ASP A 240 -4.43 1.42 -13.83
CA ASP A 240 -4.66 0.60 -15.02
C ASP A 240 -3.37 0.02 -15.60
N GLN A 241 -2.24 0.69 -15.37
CA GLN A 241 -0.89 0.18 -15.62
C GLN A 241 -0.09 0.16 -14.30
N PRO A 242 0.89 -0.74 -14.14
CA PRO A 242 1.73 -0.76 -12.96
C PRO A 242 2.44 0.58 -12.75
N LEU A 243 2.62 0.98 -11.49
CA LEU A 243 3.35 2.19 -11.16
C LEU A 243 4.87 1.96 -11.29
N GLY A 244 5.55 2.88 -11.96
CA GLY A 244 6.98 2.74 -12.26
C GLY A 244 7.25 1.70 -13.33
N ARG A 245 8.43 1.05 -13.28
CA ARG A 245 8.88 0.09 -14.30
C ARG A 245 9.25 -1.28 -13.74
N THR A 246 8.99 -1.50 -12.45
CA THR A 246 9.20 -2.78 -11.76
C THR A 246 7.96 -3.25 -11.01
N VAL A 247 7.75 -4.57 -11.01
CA VAL A 247 6.73 -5.27 -10.22
C VAL A 247 7.39 -6.49 -9.57
N GLY A 248 7.35 -6.57 -8.24
CA GLY A 248 8.00 -7.63 -7.46
C GLY A 248 8.44 -7.12 -6.09
N ASN A 249 9.52 -7.70 -5.54
CA ASN A 249 10.02 -7.32 -4.22
C ASN A 249 11.38 -6.62 -4.31
N ALA A 250 12.46 -7.36 -4.55
CA ALA A 250 13.81 -6.81 -4.71
C ALA A 250 13.91 -5.79 -5.85
N LEU A 251 13.20 -6.04 -6.96
CA LEU A 251 13.13 -5.14 -8.11
C LEU A 251 12.48 -3.79 -7.75
N GLU A 252 11.50 -3.79 -6.86
CA GLU A 252 10.83 -2.57 -6.41
C GLU A 252 11.68 -1.81 -5.38
N VAL A 253 12.40 -2.50 -4.50
CA VAL A 253 13.41 -1.86 -3.63
C VAL A 253 14.50 -1.18 -4.44
N ALA A 254 15.01 -1.83 -5.48
CA ALA A 254 16.01 -1.23 -6.37
C ALA A 254 15.50 0.04 -7.06
N GLU A 255 14.26 0.02 -7.58
CA GLU A 255 13.67 1.21 -8.21
C GLU A 255 13.39 2.34 -7.19
N SER A 256 13.00 2.02 -5.95
CA SER A 256 12.90 3.01 -4.87
C SER A 256 14.24 3.64 -4.50
N ILE A 257 15.34 2.89 -4.54
CA ILE A 257 16.70 3.45 -4.37
C ILE A 257 17.02 4.41 -5.52
N ASP A 258 16.64 4.07 -6.75
CA ASP A 258 16.80 4.98 -7.90
C ASP A 258 15.92 6.23 -7.79
N CYS A 259 14.69 6.13 -7.29
CA CYS A 259 13.87 7.28 -6.91
C CYS A 259 14.61 8.21 -5.96
N LEU A 260 15.18 7.66 -4.88
CA LEU A 260 15.94 8.42 -3.88
C LEU A 260 17.24 9.04 -4.42
N LYS A 261 17.79 8.49 -5.51
CA LYS A 261 18.94 9.05 -6.26
C LYS A 261 18.52 10.09 -7.31
N GLY A 262 17.23 10.41 -7.44
CA GLY A 262 16.71 11.33 -8.44
C GLY A 262 16.64 10.74 -9.86
N ARG A 263 16.65 9.40 -9.98
CA ARG A 263 16.62 8.65 -11.25
C ARG A 263 15.38 7.75 -11.38
N GLY A 264 14.38 7.98 -10.55
CA GLY A 264 13.15 7.19 -10.54
C GLY A 264 12.24 7.45 -11.73
N PRO A 265 11.29 6.55 -12.03
CA PRO A 265 10.27 6.76 -13.05
C PRO A 265 9.41 7.99 -12.75
N ALA A 266 9.04 8.75 -13.79
CA ALA A 266 8.33 10.02 -13.64
C ALA A 266 6.95 9.86 -12.98
N ASP A 267 6.21 8.80 -13.30
CA ASP A 267 4.91 8.48 -12.71
C ASP A 267 5.03 8.16 -11.21
N THR A 268 6.02 7.32 -10.84
CA THR A 268 6.32 7.02 -9.45
C THR A 268 6.69 8.28 -8.67
N MET A 269 7.57 9.12 -9.22
CA MET A 269 8.00 10.35 -8.55
C MET A 269 6.84 11.35 -8.41
N GLU A 270 5.99 11.50 -9.42
CA GLU A 270 4.87 12.43 -9.35
C GLU A 270 3.86 12.06 -8.25
N VAL A 271 3.48 10.78 -8.16
CA VAL A 271 2.62 10.29 -7.07
C VAL A 271 3.30 10.50 -5.70
N THR A 272 4.60 10.25 -5.62
CA THR A 272 5.38 10.46 -4.39
C THR A 272 5.33 11.92 -3.95
N TYR A 273 5.57 12.84 -4.87
CA TYR A 273 5.56 14.26 -4.55
C TYR A 273 4.18 14.74 -4.13
N VAL A 274 3.11 14.39 -4.87
CA VAL A 274 1.75 14.83 -4.50
C VAL A 274 1.33 14.32 -3.12
N LEU A 275 1.65 13.07 -2.79
CA LEU A 275 1.35 12.51 -1.47
C LEU A 275 2.20 13.17 -0.37
N GLY A 276 3.50 13.35 -0.61
CA GLY A 276 4.40 14.03 0.32
C GLY A 276 4.01 15.49 0.54
N GLU A 277 3.54 16.19 -0.50
CA GLU A 277 3.03 17.54 -0.39
C GLU A 277 1.87 17.62 0.60
N GLN A 278 0.93 16.69 0.51
CA GLN A 278 -0.20 16.65 1.44
C GLN A 278 0.28 16.35 2.86
N MET A 279 1.23 15.43 3.04
CA MET A 279 1.81 15.14 4.37
C MET A 279 2.43 16.39 4.99
N LEU A 280 3.27 17.12 4.24
CA LEU A 280 3.96 18.31 4.77
C LEU A 280 3.02 19.49 5.02
N VAL A 281 2.03 19.69 4.14
CA VAL A 281 1.02 20.75 4.30
C VAL A 281 0.13 20.49 5.50
N LEU A 282 -0.46 19.29 5.58
CA LEU A 282 -1.34 18.94 6.70
C LEU A 282 -0.59 18.92 8.04
N SER A 283 0.71 18.60 8.03
CA SER A 283 1.58 18.63 9.23
C SER A 283 1.99 20.04 9.65
N GLY A 284 1.74 21.07 8.83
CA GLY A 284 2.17 22.45 9.08
C GLY A 284 3.67 22.70 8.81
N VAL A 285 4.37 21.73 8.22
CA VAL A 285 5.80 21.82 7.87
C VAL A 285 6.03 22.64 6.60
N ALA A 286 5.00 22.78 5.76
CA ALA A 286 4.99 23.64 4.59
C ALA A 286 3.64 24.38 4.48
N ALA A 287 3.68 25.65 4.09
CA ALA A 287 2.47 26.47 3.96
C ALA A 287 1.63 26.17 2.71
N THR A 288 2.26 25.64 1.65
CA THR A 288 1.61 25.37 0.36
C THR A 288 2.18 24.10 -0.28
N PRO A 289 1.43 23.45 -1.20
CA PRO A 289 1.95 22.30 -1.96
C PRO A 289 3.23 22.63 -2.72
N ALA A 290 3.32 23.81 -3.35
CA ALA A 290 4.55 24.23 -4.06
C ALA A 290 5.76 24.36 -3.12
N ALA A 291 5.57 24.87 -1.89
CA ALA A 291 6.63 24.92 -0.90
C ALA A 291 7.02 23.52 -0.40
N ALA A 292 6.04 22.63 -0.25
CA ALA A 292 6.29 21.24 0.14
C ALA A 292 7.07 20.48 -0.95
N ARG A 293 6.69 20.61 -2.22
CA ARG A 293 7.40 19.99 -3.34
C ARG A 293 8.87 20.41 -3.38
N ARG A 294 9.16 21.72 -3.25
CA ARG A 294 10.56 22.21 -3.20
C ARG A 294 11.37 21.57 -2.07
N LYS A 295 10.77 21.34 -0.89
CA LYS A 295 11.45 20.66 0.23
C LYS A 295 11.75 19.19 -0.11
N LEU A 296 10.79 18.48 -0.68
CA LEU A 296 10.94 17.08 -1.09
C LEU A 296 12.02 16.93 -2.18
N GLU A 297 11.98 17.77 -3.22
CA GLU A 297 12.97 17.81 -4.29
C GLU A 297 14.38 18.15 -3.78
N ALA A 298 14.49 19.07 -2.82
CA ALA A 298 15.76 19.39 -2.17
C ALA A 298 16.31 18.20 -1.37
N GLY A 299 15.44 17.42 -0.71
CA GLY A 299 15.82 16.19 0.00
C GLY A 299 16.39 15.11 -0.93
N ILE A 300 15.88 15.01 -2.16
CA ILE A 300 16.42 14.13 -3.21
C ILE A 300 17.74 14.69 -3.74
N THR A 301 17.75 15.95 -4.16
CA THR A 301 18.91 16.58 -4.83
C THR A 301 20.15 16.63 -3.92
N SER A 302 19.94 16.83 -2.61
CA SER A 302 21.02 16.83 -1.60
C SER A 302 21.52 15.43 -1.22
N GLY A 303 20.79 14.37 -1.59
CA GLY A 303 21.05 13.00 -1.13
C GLY A 303 20.60 12.72 0.31
N ALA A 304 20.00 13.68 1.01
CA ALA A 304 19.55 13.51 2.40
C ALA A 304 18.49 12.40 2.53
N ALA A 305 17.55 12.32 1.59
CA ALA A 305 16.52 11.27 1.62
C ALA A 305 17.13 9.87 1.42
N LEU A 306 18.13 9.73 0.54
CA LEU A 306 18.85 8.48 0.34
C LEU A 306 19.62 8.07 1.61
N GLN A 307 20.26 9.03 2.28
CA GLN A 307 20.96 8.80 3.54
C GLN A 307 19.99 8.39 4.67
N LYS A 308 18.81 9.02 4.74
CA LYS A 308 17.76 8.64 5.70
C LYS A 308 17.24 7.22 5.45
N PHE A 309 17.14 6.80 4.20
CA PHE A 309 16.80 5.40 3.87
C PHE A 309 17.90 4.42 4.30
N ARG A 310 19.18 4.79 4.16
CA ARG A 310 20.32 4.01 4.70
C ARG A 310 20.23 3.85 6.22
N GLU A 311 19.92 4.93 6.93
CA GLU A 311 19.73 4.91 8.39
C GLU A 311 18.56 4.01 8.80
N LEU A 312 17.43 4.11 8.10
CA LEU A 312 16.26 3.26 8.31
C LEU A 312 16.61 1.77 8.15
N ILE A 313 17.28 1.40 7.05
CA ILE A 313 17.72 0.02 6.80
C ILE A 313 18.59 -0.48 7.95
N ALA A 314 19.60 0.30 8.34
CA ALA A 314 20.53 -0.08 9.40
C ALA A 314 19.82 -0.19 10.78
N ALA A 315 18.91 0.72 11.10
CA ALA A 315 18.16 0.73 12.36
C ALA A 315 17.28 -0.52 12.51
N GLN A 316 16.74 -1.03 11.40
CA GLN A 316 15.96 -2.27 11.37
C GLN A 316 16.80 -3.51 11.06
N GLY A 317 18.14 -3.42 11.12
CA GLY A 317 19.06 -4.56 11.01
C GLY A 317 19.37 -5.04 9.60
N GLY A 318 18.89 -4.34 8.57
CA GLY A 318 19.16 -4.68 7.17
C GLY A 318 20.55 -4.27 6.68
N ASP A 319 20.99 -4.90 5.60
CA ASP A 319 22.26 -4.58 4.93
C ASP A 319 22.15 -3.24 4.17
N ALA A 320 22.56 -2.15 4.83
CA ALA A 320 22.50 -0.80 4.26
C ALA A 320 23.42 -0.58 3.04
N ARG A 321 24.33 -1.52 2.71
CA ARG A 321 25.15 -1.44 1.50
C ARG A 321 24.33 -1.59 0.22
N VAL A 322 23.12 -2.16 0.28
CA VAL A 322 22.21 -2.27 -0.88
C VAL A 322 21.93 -0.91 -1.53
N VAL A 323 22.03 0.19 -0.77
CA VAL A 323 21.84 1.56 -1.25
C VAL A 323 22.85 1.92 -2.34
N ASP A 324 24.10 1.47 -2.20
CA ASP A 324 25.18 1.72 -3.17
C ASP A 324 25.35 0.54 -4.14
N GLU A 325 25.09 -0.67 -3.66
CA GLU A 325 25.26 -1.93 -4.37
C GLU A 325 23.92 -2.70 -4.49
N PRO A 326 22.94 -2.27 -5.31
CA PRO A 326 21.64 -2.94 -5.43
C PRO A 326 21.72 -4.42 -5.83
N ALA A 327 22.83 -4.87 -6.43
CA ALA A 327 23.09 -6.27 -6.74
C ALA A 327 23.20 -7.18 -5.49
N ARG A 328 23.29 -6.61 -4.28
CA ARG A 328 23.20 -7.34 -3.01
C ARG A 328 21.77 -7.81 -2.68
N LEU A 329 20.76 -7.21 -3.32
CA LEU A 329 19.38 -7.69 -3.23
C LEU A 329 19.24 -9.03 -3.97
N PRO A 330 18.31 -9.90 -3.56
CA PRO A 330 18.06 -11.19 -4.21
C PRO A 330 17.94 -11.05 -5.74
N GLN A 331 18.63 -11.93 -6.47
CA GLN A 331 18.68 -11.94 -7.94
C GLN A 331 18.10 -13.25 -8.49
N ALA A 332 17.20 -13.16 -9.46
CA ALA A 332 16.69 -14.32 -10.16
C ALA A 332 17.78 -14.91 -11.08
N ARG A 333 17.79 -16.24 -11.19
CA ARG A 333 18.69 -17.02 -12.03
C ARG A 333 18.43 -16.80 -13.52
N LEU A 334 17.16 -16.72 -13.91
CA LEU A 334 16.72 -16.54 -15.29
C LEU A 334 16.23 -15.12 -15.48
N LYS A 335 16.71 -14.47 -16.54
CA LYS A 335 16.30 -13.13 -16.98
C LYS A 335 16.01 -13.20 -18.48
N VAL A 336 14.75 -13.16 -18.85
CA VAL A 336 14.30 -13.37 -20.24
C VAL A 336 13.55 -12.14 -20.74
N PRO A 337 13.95 -11.53 -21.86
CA PRO A 337 13.20 -10.41 -22.43
C PRO A 337 11.90 -10.91 -23.06
N LEU A 338 10.84 -10.10 -22.95
CA LEU A 338 9.63 -10.26 -23.76
C LEU A 338 9.75 -9.37 -25.01
N PRO A 339 10.01 -9.92 -26.20
CA PRO A 339 10.16 -9.10 -27.41
C PRO A 339 8.81 -8.55 -27.90
N ALA A 340 8.82 -7.33 -28.42
CA ALA A 340 7.68 -6.73 -29.08
C ALA A 340 7.36 -7.48 -30.39
N PRO A 341 6.11 -7.93 -30.60
CA PRO A 341 5.75 -8.72 -31.79
C PRO A 341 5.79 -7.89 -33.09
N ARG A 342 5.70 -6.57 -32.97
CA ARG A 342 5.74 -5.59 -34.07
C ARG A 342 6.28 -4.25 -33.58
N ALA A 343 6.73 -3.41 -34.50
CA ALA A 343 6.98 -2.01 -34.21
C ALA A 343 5.66 -1.25 -34.02
N GLY A 344 5.67 -0.20 -33.20
CA GLY A 344 4.49 0.62 -32.94
C GLY A 344 4.59 1.38 -31.62
N PHE A 345 3.44 1.65 -31.02
CA PHE A 345 3.31 2.32 -29.72
C PHE A 345 2.61 1.41 -28.72
N VAL A 346 3.11 1.38 -27.50
CA VAL A 346 2.46 0.67 -26.40
C VAL A 346 1.15 1.37 -26.09
N CYS A 347 0.02 0.70 -26.35
CA CYS A 347 -1.31 1.27 -26.12
C CYS A 347 -1.94 0.76 -24.82
N ASP A 348 -1.49 -0.40 -24.32
CA ASP A 348 -1.99 -0.95 -23.08
C ASP A 348 -0.92 -1.75 -22.32
N VAL A 349 -0.97 -1.67 -20.99
CA VAL A 349 -0.16 -2.44 -20.06
C VAL A 349 -1.07 -2.81 -18.89
N ASP A 350 -1.74 -3.95 -18.95
CA ASP A 350 -2.70 -4.36 -17.93
C ASP A 350 -2.02 -4.65 -16.60
N ALA A 351 -2.24 -3.76 -15.61
CA ALA A 351 -1.72 -3.92 -14.27
C ALA A 351 -2.11 -5.26 -13.64
N MET A 352 -3.35 -5.72 -13.84
CA MET A 352 -3.80 -7.00 -13.27
C MET A 352 -3.07 -8.17 -13.93
N GLY A 353 -3.01 -8.22 -15.26
CA GLY A 353 -2.24 -9.23 -16.00
C GLY A 353 -0.78 -9.29 -15.58
N VAL A 354 -0.11 -8.14 -15.42
CA VAL A 354 1.27 -8.06 -14.94
C VAL A 354 1.40 -8.57 -13.50
N ALA A 355 0.48 -8.21 -12.61
CA ALA A 355 0.48 -8.69 -11.22
C ALA A 355 0.30 -10.21 -11.13
N LEU A 356 -0.64 -10.77 -11.91
CA LEU A 356 -0.87 -12.21 -11.95
C LEU A 356 0.34 -12.96 -12.55
N ALA A 357 1.01 -12.38 -13.55
CA ALA A 357 2.27 -12.93 -14.07
C ALA A 357 3.38 -12.92 -13.00
N ALA A 358 3.52 -11.84 -12.23
CA ALA A 358 4.47 -11.76 -11.12
C ALA A 358 4.14 -12.77 -10.01
N LEU A 359 2.86 -12.93 -9.66
CA LEU A 359 2.39 -13.94 -8.71
C LEU A 359 2.73 -15.35 -9.22
N ARG A 360 2.52 -15.62 -10.52
CA ARG A 360 2.86 -16.91 -11.14
C ARG A 360 4.35 -17.23 -11.06
N LEU A 361 5.21 -16.21 -11.09
CA LEU A 361 6.66 -16.37 -10.90
C LEU A 361 7.07 -16.67 -9.45
N GLY A 362 6.18 -16.40 -8.48
CA GLY A 362 6.45 -16.54 -7.04
C GLY A 362 6.70 -15.22 -6.30
N ALA A 363 6.41 -14.06 -6.91
CA ALA A 363 6.64 -12.74 -6.31
C ALA A 363 5.63 -12.35 -5.21
N GLY A 364 4.60 -13.18 -4.99
CA GLY A 364 3.54 -12.95 -4.01
C GLY A 364 2.98 -14.25 -3.48
N ARG A 365 1.91 -14.16 -2.69
CA ARG A 365 1.26 -15.31 -2.03
C ARG A 365 -0.17 -15.47 -2.53
N ALA A 366 -0.56 -16.69 -2.85
CA ALA A 366 -1.98 -17.06 -2.99
C ALA A 366 -2.60 -17.39 -1.63
N ARG A 367 -1.79 -17.86 -0.68
CA ARG A 367 -2.19 -18.17 0.71
C ARG A 367 -1.20 -17.60 1.71
N ALA A 368 -1.67 -17.18 2.89
CA ALA A 368 -0.88 -16.44 3.86
C ALA A 368 0.43 -17.14 4.30
N GLU A 369 0.47 -18.48 4.28
CA GLU A 369 1.61 -19.29 4.71
C GLU A 369 2.67 -19.52 3.62
N GLU A 370 2.40 -19.14 2.37
CA GLU A 370 3.30 -19.38 1.25
C GLU A 370 4.59 -18.53 1.35
N GLN A 371 5.71 -19.14 0.98
CA GLN A 371 6.98 -18.42 0.87
C GLN A 371 7.01 -17.62 -0.42
N ILE A 372 7.55 -16.40 -0.35
CA ILE A 372 7.76 -15.55 -1.52
C ILE A 372 9.20 -15.73 -2.00
N ASP A 373 9.37 -15.79 -3.31
CA ASP A 373 10.66 -15.56 -3.92
C ASP A 373 10.86 -14.05 -4.13
N HIS A 374 11.74 -13.43 -3.34
CA HIS A 374 11.94 -11.98 -3.40
C HIS A 374 12.67 -11.52 -4.67
N ALA A 375 13.29 -12.45 -5.41
CA ALA A 375 14.16 -12.14 -6.54
C ALA A 375 13.43 -12.07 -7.88
N VAL A 376 12.23 -12.65 -7.97
CA VAL A 376 11.44 -12.78 -9.20
C VAL A 376 10.48 -11.61 -9.40
N GLY A 377 9.98 -11.47 -10.62
CA GLY A 377 9.05 -10.41 -11.02
C GLY A 377 9.33 -9.87 -12.42
N VAL A 378 8.95 -8.62 -12.65
CA VAL A 378 9.07 -7.95 -13.96
C VAL A 378 9.81 -6.63 -13.77
N SER A 379 10.75 -6.32 -14.66
CA SER A 379 11.46 -5.03 -14.70
C SER A 379 11.52 -4.45 -16.10
N ALA A 380 12.00 -3.22 -16.22
CA ALA A 380 12.12 -2.51 -17.49
C ALA A 380 10.80 -2.52 -18.28
N LEU A 381 9.67 -2.48 -17.55
CA LEU A 381 8.34 -2.48 -18.13
C LEU A 381 8.18 -1.21 -18.98
N VAL A 382 7.75 -1.38 -20.22
CA VAL A 382 7.34 -0.27 -21.07
C VAL A 382 6.11 0.43 -20.50
N LYS A 383 5.91 1.69 -20.89
CA LYS A 383 4.77 2.50 -20.45
C LYS A 383 3.87 2.84 -21.62
N ILE A 384 2.57 3.03 -21.33
CA ILE A 384 1.60 3.46 -22.35
C ILE A 384 2.07 4.78 -22.99
N GLY A 385 2.07 4.81 -24.32
CA GLY A 385 2.55 5.92 -25.15
C GLY A 385 4.00 5.80 -25.62
N GLU A 386 4.79 4.88 -25.08
CA GLU A 386 6.17 4.64 -25.54
C GLU A 386 6.18 3.96 -26.91
N ARG A 387 7.14 4.37 -27.76
CA ARG A 387 7.38 3.74 -29.06
C ARG A 387 8.34 2.56 -28.90
N VAL A 388 8.06 1.46 -29.59
CA VAL A 388 8.89 0.26 -29.62
C VAL A 388 9.12 -0.21 -31.06
N GLU A 389 10.29 -0.82 -31.29
CA GLU A 389 10.62 -1.47 -32.56
C GLU A 389 10.34 -2.98 -32.45
N ALA A 390 10.13 -3.66 -33.59
CA ALA A 390 9.91 -5.11 -33.59
C ALA A 390 11.12 -5.84 -32.97
N GLY A 391 10.86 -6.76 -32.04
CA GLY A 391 11.88 -7.49 -31.30
C GLY A 391 12.49 -6.75 -30.10
N ALA A 392 12.22 -5.45 -29.92
CA ALA A 392 12.67 -4.71 -28.73
C ALA A 392 11.98 -5.25 -27.46
N PRO A 393 12.65 -5.27 -26.29
CA PRO A 393 12.06 -5.79 -25.07
C PRO A 393 10.91 -4.88 -24.56
N LEU A 394 9.73 -5.45 -24.38
CA LEU A 394 8.58 -4.84 -23.70
C LEU A 394 8.76 -4.88 -22.17
N CYS A 395 9.45 -5.90 -21.68
CA CYS A 395 9.88 -6.00 -20.30
C CYS A 395 10.98 -7.07 -20.18
N MET A 396 11.56 -7.18 -18.98
CA MET A 396 12.43 -8.27 -18.57
C MET A 396 11.71 -9.10 -17.51
N ILE A 397 11.59 -10.41 -17.75
CA ILE A 397 10.98 -11.38 -16.86
C ILE A 397 12.07 -12.02 -16.02
N HIS A 398 11.95 -11.94 -14.69
CA HIS A 398 12.90 -12.50 -13.72
C HIS A 398 12.26 -13.73 -13.08
N GLY A 399 12.85 -14.90 -13.26
CA GLY A 399 12.31 -16.17 -12.77
C GLY A 399 13.38 -17.14 -12.29
N ASN A 400 12.97 -18.09 -11.46
CA ASN A 400 13.84 -19.19 -11.01
C ASN A 400 13.37 -20.56 -11.50
N ASP A 401 12.11 -20.69 -11.93
CA ASP A 401 11.53 -21.89 -12.53
C ASP A 401 11.14 -21.65 -14.00
N GLU A 402 11.55 -22.55 -14.90
CA GLU A 402 11.33 -22.40 -16.35
C GLU A 402 9.84 -22.51 -16.73
N SER A 403 9.09 -23.37 -16.04
CA SER A 403 7.65 -23.58 -16.34
C SER A 403 6.81 -22.37 -15.91
N ALA A 404 7.11 -21.81 -14.74
CA ALA A 404 6.51 -20.59 -14.23
C ALA A 404 6.86 -19.40 -15.12
N LEU A 405 8.11 -19.31 -15.58
CA LEU A 405 8.56 -18.27 -16.50
C LEU A 405 7.82 -18.35 -17.84
N ALA A 406 7.68 -19.54 -18.42
CA ALA A 406 6.93 -19.73 -19.66
C ALA A 406 5.45 -19.31 -19.51
N ALA A 407 4.81 -19.69 -18.40
CA ALA A 407 3.44 -19.29 -18.10
C ALA A 407 3.30 -17.77 -17.92
N ALA A 408 4.19 -17.15 -17.14
CA ALA A 408 4.21 -15.70 -16.93
C ALA A 408 4.47 -14.94 -18.23
N LYS A 409 5.33 -15.46 -19.11
CA LYS A 409 5.56 -14.88 -20.44
C LYS A 409 4.28 -14.82 -21.27
N ALA A 410 3.52 -15.92 -21.34
CA ALA A 410 2.23 -15.93 -22.07
C ALA A 410 1.24 -14.91 -21.49
N MET A 411 1.16 -14.80 -20.16
CA MET A 411 0.31 -13.80 -19.50
C MET A 411 0.74 -12.36 -19.81
N LEU A 412 2.05 -12.10 -19.92
CA LEU A 412 2.58 -10.78 -20.27
C LEU A 412 2.41 -10.43 -21.75
N GLU A 413 2.43 -11.43 -22.64
CA GLU A 413 2.09 -11.26 -24.07
C GLU A 413 0.65 -10.77 -24.25
N GLU A 414 -0.27 -11.22 -23.39
CA GLU A 414 -1.66 -10.76 -23.37
C GLU A 414 -1.81 -9.39 -22.67
N ALA A 415 -1.04 -9.14 -21.61
CA ALA A 415 -1.15 -7.93 -20.80
C ALA A 415 -0.56 -6.67 -21.47
N ILE A 416 0.38 -6.81 -22.41
CA ILE A 416 1.06 -5.68 -23.05
C ILE A 416 0.69 -5.60 -24.53
N VAL A 417 -0.01 -4.53 -24.91
CA VAL A 417 -0.52 -4.36 -26.27
C VAL A 417 0.23 -3.24 -26.99
N VAL A 418 0.72 -3.56 -28.20
CA VAL A 418 1.35 -2.60 -29.12
C VAL A 418 0.41 -2.33 -30.28
N ALA A 419 0.10 -1.07 -30.55
CA ALA A 419 -0.72 -0.59 -31.66
C ALA A 419 0.11 0.22 -32.67
N GLU A 420 -0.45 0.45 -33.86
CA GLU A 420 0.23 1.23 -34.91
C GLU A 420 0.28 2.73 -34.61
N HIS A 421 -0.76 3.25 -33.96
CA HIS A 421 -0.93 4.68 -33.69
C HIS A 421 -0.63 5.01 -32.22
N PRO A 422 -0.12 6.21 -31.92
CA PRO A 422 0.17 6.62 -30.55
C PRO A 422 -1.11 6.74 -29.73
N VAL A 423 -1.02 6.35 -28.45
CA VAL A 423 -2.10 6.47 -27.46
C VAL A 423 -1.64 7.39 -26.34
N LYS A 424 -2.52 8.31 -25.92
CA LYS A 424 -2.26 9.16 -24.78
C LYS A 424 -2.59 8.40 -23.49
N PRO A 425 -1.66 8.30 -22.53
CA PRO A 425 -1.97 7.67 -21.25
C PRO A 425 -3.06 8.43 -20.51
N ALA A 426 -3.87 7.69 -19.74
CA ALA A 426 -4.85 8.27 -18.84
C ALA A 426 -4.18 9.16 -17.79
N ARG A 427 -4.97 10.04 -17.17
CA ARG A 427 -4.48 10.92 -16.11
C ARG A 427 -4.12 10.10 -14.88
N LEU A 428 -2.90 10.31 -14.36
CA LEU A 428 -2.36 9.54 -13.23
C LEU A 428 -3.00 9.94 -11.89
N ILE A 429 -3.19 11.24 -11.67
CA ILE A 429 -3.77 11.81 -10.44
C ILE A 429 -5.05 12.53 -10.84
N GLU A 430 -6.18 11.95 -10.47
CA GLU A 430 -7.49 12.41 -10.94
C GLU A 430 -8.04 13.52 -10.07
N GLU A 431 -8.04 13.29 -8.75
CA GLU A 431 -8.71 14.14 -7.77
C GLU A 431 -8.02 14.07 -6.41
N MET A 432 -8.15 15.15 -5.63
CA MET A 432 -7.75 15.21 -4.23
C MET A 432 -8.95 15.63 -3.39
N ILE A 433 -9.20 14.91 -2.31
CA ILE A 433 -10.33 15.09 -1.39
C ILE A 433 -9.77 15.38 0.00
N GLY A 434 -10.30 16.38 0.70
CA GLY A 434 -9.75 16.82 1.99
C GLY A 434 -10.60 17.82 2.74
#